data_AF-A0A9E0DG87-F1
#
_entry.id   AF-A0A9E0DG87-F1
#
_cell.length_a   1.000
_cell.length_b   1.000
_cell.length_c   1.000
_cell.angle_alpha   90.00
_cell.angle_beta   90.00
_cell.angle_gamma   90.00
#
_symmetry.space_group_name_H-M   'P 1'
#
loop_
_entity.id
_entity.type
_entity.pdbx_description
1 polymer ?
#
loop_
_entity_poly.entity_id
_entity_poly.type
_entity_poly.pdbx_seq_one_letter_code
_entity_poly.pdbx_strand_id
1 'polypeptide(L)'
;MNAVNVSERDGDTGLRHLINRIRAGKGSQNFNRFQLAFEIVGAIFLIWLVNFTPNWFDVLATVGEEMEVKILWEAFVSYIPWLTLLWSGEIALNAFVLARGKWQPATRWVQIGFQLFSIGILYQILSGSALMMPAPVNLLIKGAFLLLLTVSALDAITKSYRLIFPPSTPHTEKFV
;
A
#
# COMPACT_ATOMS: atom_id res chain seq x y z
N MET A 1 60.66 24.33 17.27
CA MET A 1 59.76 23.92 16.17
C MET A 1 59.05 22.64 16.60
N ASN A 2 57.73 22.69 16.88
CA ASN A 2 56.76 21.58 16.69
C ASN A 2 55.39 21.91 17.32
N ALA A 3 54.83 23.07 16.98
CA ALA A 3 53.48 23.46 17.41
C ALA A 3 52.39 23.14 16.37
N VAL A 4 52.72 22.46 15.26
CA VAL A 4 51.83 22.31 14.09
C VAL A 4 51.01 21.01 14.11
N ASN A 5 51.37 20.01 14.90
CA ASN A 5 50.76 18.66 14.79
C ASN A 5 49.58 18.37 15.74
N VAL A 6 49.13 19.32 16.56
CA VAL A 6 48.07 19.06 17.57
C VAL A 6 46.68 19.51 17.08
N SER A 7 46.56 20.53 16.22
CA SER A 7 45.25 21.04 15.77
C SER A 7 44.57 20.18 14.71
N GLU A 8 45.31 19.30 14.03
CA GLU A 8 44.77 18.47 12.94
C GLU A 8 44.20 17.12 13.44
N ARG A 9 44.58 16.67 14.65
CA ARG A 9 44.11 15.41 15.23
C ARG A 9 42.72 15.52 15.91
N ASP A 10 42.31 16.73 16.29
CA ASP A 10 41.05 16.94 17.03
C ASP A 10 39.82 17.11 16.10
N GLY A 11 40.03 17.66 14.90
CA GLY A 11 38.97 17.86 13.90
C GLY A 11 38.36 16.57 13.34
N ASP A 12 39.17 15.51 13.21
CA ASP A 12 38.72 14.23 12.64
C ASP A 12 37.80 13.47 13.62
N THR A 13 38.06 13.57 14.92
CA THR A 13 37.26 12.89 15.96
C THR A 13 35.85 13.50 16.05
N GLY A 14 35.74 14.83 16.01
CA GLY A 14 34.46 15.54 16.00
C GLY A 14 33.62 15.25 14.75
N LEU A 15 34.25 15.23 13.58
CA LEU A 15 33.60 14.91 12.30
C LEU A 15 33.08 13.47 12.27
N ARG A 16 33.86 12.51 12.77
CA ARG A 16 33.44 11.10 12.87
C ARG A 16 32.24 10.93 13.79
N HIS A 17 32.20 11.62 14.93
CA HIS A 17 31.04 11.61 15.82
C HIS A 17 29.81 12.29 15.20
N LEU A 18 29.99 13.32 14.36
CA LEU A 18 28.91 14.00 13.67
C LEU A 18 28.34 13.13 12.53
N ILE A 19 29.21 12.49 11.75
CA ILE A 19 28.84 11.55 10.69
C ILE A 19 28.12 10.33 11.27
N ASN A 20 28.61 9.76 12.39
CA ASN A 20 27.93 8.65 13.06
C ASN A 20 26.56 9.05 13.62
N ARG A 21 26.39 10.28 14.14
CA ARG A 21 25.08 10.78 14.58
C ARG A 21 24.09 10.97 13.43
N ILE A 22 24.55 11.52 12.30
CA ILE A 22 23.72 11.67 11.09
C ILE A 22 23.33 10.29 10.53
N ARG A 23 24.26 9.33 10.53
CA ARG A 23 24.02 7.96 10.08
C ARG A 23 23.08 7.19 11.02
N ALA A 24 23.21 7.37 12.34
CA ALA A 24 22.33 6.75 13.33
C ALA A 24 20.90 7.33 13.31
N GLY A 25 20.73 8.61 12.95
CA GLY A 25 19.41 9.24 12.83
C GLY A 25 18.60 8.78 11.61
N LYS A 26 19.22 8.20 10.58
CA LYS A 26 18.58 7.79 9.32
C LYS A 26 18.09 6.33 9.32
N GLY A 27 18.07 5.67 10.49
CA GLY A 27 17.90 4.22 10.61
C GLY A 27 16.61 3.73 11.24
N SER A 28 15.71 4.61 11.71
CA SER A 28 14.49 4.09 12.34
C SER A 28 13.39 3.86 11.31
N GLN A 29 13.37 2.66 10.72
CA GLN A 29 12.12 2.02 10.31
C GLN A 29 11.26 1.82 11.57
N ASN A 30 10.74 2.91 12.13
CA ASN A 30 9.75 2.84 13.17
C ASN A 30 8.57 2.08 12.59
N PHE A 31 8.23 0.95 13.21
CA PHE A 31 6.97 0.27 13.00
C PHE A 31 5.84 1.31 13.04
N ASN A 32 5.35 1.72 11.88
CA ASN A 32 4.48 2.88 11.75
C ASN A 32 3.04 2.48 12.10
N ARG A 33 2.77 2.35 13.40
CA ARG A 33 1.46 1.97 13.94
C ARG A 33 0.33 2.84 13.40
N PHE A 34 0.62 4.13 13.17
CA PHE A 34 -0.34 5.08 12.61
C PHE A 34 -0.72 4.74 11.17
N GLN A 35 0.23 4.28 10.37
CA GLN A 35 -0.06 3.82 9.01
C GLN A 35 -1.02 2.62 9.04
N LEU A 36 -0.73 1.61 9.86
CA LEU A 36 -1.62 0.44 9.99
C LEU A 36 -3.02 0.83 10.48
N ALA A 37 -3.10 1.75 11.43
CA ALA A 37 -4.38 2.25 11.93
C ALA A 37 -5.16 3.00 10.83
N PHE A 38 -4.50 3.82 10.04
CA PHE A 38 -5.11 4.53 8.92
C PHE A 38 -5.60 3.54 7.85
N GLU A 39 -4.81 2.53 7.51
CA GLU A 39 -5.22 1.46 6.57
C GLU A 39 -6.45 0.71 7.08
N ILE A 40 -6.50 0.36 8.37
CA ILE A 40 -7.68 -0.29 8.98
C ILE A 40 -8.92 0.61 8.91
N VAL A 41 -8.80 1.87 9.32
CA VAL A 41 -9.92 2.81 9.32
C VAL A 41 -10.41 3.06 7.89
N GLY A 42 -9.49 3.22 6.94
CA GLY A 42 -9.81 3.36 5.52
C GLY A 42 -10.54 2.13 4.98
N ALA A 43 -10.08 0.93 5.29
CA ALA A 43 -10.74 -0.32 4.88
C ALA A 43 -12.15 -0.46 5.49
N ILE A 44 -12.33 -0.12 6.77
CA ILE A 44 -13.66 -0.11 7.42
C ILE A 44 -14.57 0.90 6.72
N PHE A 45 -14.06 2.10 6.42
CA PHE A 45 -14.81 3.11 5.69
C PHE A 45 -15.22 2.64 4.30
N LEU A 46 -14.33 1.96 3.56
CA LEU A 46 -14.64 1.40 2.23
C LEU A 46 -15.67 0.28 2.31
N ILE A 47 -15.56 -0.64 3.28
CA ILE A 47 -16.58 -1.67 3.53
C ILE A 47 -17.92 -1.00 3.80
N TRP A 48 -17.95 -0.01 4.69
CA TRP A 48 -19.16 0.73 5.02
C TRP A 48 -19.74 1.41 3.78
N LEU A 49 -18.92 2.15 3.02
CA LEU A 49 -19.33 2.83 1.80
C LEU A 49 -19.96 1.85 0.81
N VAL A 50 -19.26 0.76 0.48
CA VAL A 50 -19.73 -0.17 -0.55
C VAL A 50 -20.96 -0.98 -0.10
N ASN A 51 -21.11 -1.32 1.19
CA ASN A 51 -22.23 -2.12 1.69
C ASN A 51 -23.46 -1.28 2.09
N PHE A 52 -23.27 -0.05 2.58
CA PHE A 52 -24.34 0.79 3.12
C PHE A 52 -24.78 1.93 2.21
N THR A 53 -24.13 2.14 1.06
CA THR A 53 -24.64 3.04 0.02
C THR A 53 -24.96 2.26 -1.25
N PRO A 54 -26.12 1.57 -1.35
CA PRO A 54 -26.53 0.93 -2.61
C PRO A 54 -26.95 1.95 -3.68
N ASN A 55 -27.29 3.19 -3.29
CA ASN A 55 -28.03 4.14 -4.12
C ASN A 55 -27.18 5.33 -4.61
N TRP A 56 -25.86 5.31 -4.42
CA TRP A 56 -24.98 6.42 -4.84
C TRP A 56 -25.07 6.68 -6.36
N PHE A 57 -25.33 5.64 -7.14
CA PHE A 57 -25.54 5.75 -8.57
C PHE A 57 -26.94 6.20 -8.98
N ASP A 58 -27.97 6.08 -8.13
CA ASP A 58 -29.29 6.67 -8.44
C ASP A 58 -29.16 8.20 -8.52
N VAL A 59 -28.29 8.79 -7.68
CA VAL A 59 -27.97 10.22 -7.75
C VAL A 59 -27.23 10.57 -9.06
N LEU A 60 -26.35 9.70 -9.56
CA LEU A 60 -25.64 9.90 -10.83
C LEU A 60 -26.52 9.61 -12.06
N ALA A 61 -27.47 8.68 -11.95
CA ALA A 61 -28.40 8.28 -13.01
C ALA A 61 -29.40 9.39 -13.36
N THR A 62 -29.72 10.28 -12.42
CA THR A 62 -30.55 11.48 -12.71
C THR A 62 -29.88 12.48 -13.66
N VAL A 63 -28.58 12.34 -13.96
CA VAL A 63 -27.80 13.30 -14.75
C VAL A 63 -27.43 12.78 -16.15
N GLY A 64 -27.59 11.48 -16.44
CA GLY A 64 -27.27 10.92 -17.76
C GLY A 64 -27.80 9.51 -17.98
N GLU A 65 -28.51 9.32 -19.10
CA GLU A 65 -29.08 8.08 -19.67
C GLU A 65 -29.20 6.89 -18.70
N GLU A 66 -30.38 6.77 -18.10
CA GLU A 66 -30.74 5.85 -17.01
C GLU A 66 -30.41 4.36 -17.26
N MET A 67 -30.22 3.94 -18.52
CA MET A 67 -29.99 2.52 -18.86
C MET A 67 -28.53 2.07 -18.75
N GLU A 68 -27.55 2.91 -19.07
CA GLU A 68 -26.12 2.50 -19.04
C GLU A 68 -25.57 2.42 -17.61
N VAL A 69 -25.97 3.36 -16.75
CA VAL A 69 -25.53 3.43 -15.33
C VAL A 69 -26.03 2.21 -14.54
N LYS A 70 -27.22 1.70 -14.86
CA LYS A 70 -27.86 0.57 -14.16
C LYS A 70 -27.16 -0.76 -14.42
N ILE A 71 -26.79 -1.05 -15.68
CA ILE A 71 -26.08 -2.28 -16.07
C ILE A 71 -24.71 -2.37 -15.39
N LEU A 72 -24.07 -1.21 -15.22
CA LEU A 72 -22.78 -1.06 -14.57
C LEU A 72 -22.81 -1.44 -13.10
N TRP A 73 -23.84 -0.96 -12.39
CA TRP A 73 -24.06 -1.27 -10.99
C TRP A 73 -24.33 -2.77 -10.79
N GLU A 74 -25.18 -3.38 -11.63
CA GLU A 74 -25.48 -4.81 -11.54
C GLU A 74 -24.21 -5.67 -11.67
N ALA A 75 -23.30 -5.31 -12.59
CA ALA A 75 -22.02 -5.98 -12.73
C ALA A 75 -21.09 -5.71 -11.52
N PHE A 76 -21.04 -4.47 -11.02
CA PHE A 76 -20.19 -4.09 -9.88
C PHE A 76 -20.63 -4.75 -8.56
N VAL A 77 -21.94 -4.88 -8.32
CA VAL A 77 -22.51 -5.47 -7.10
C VAL A 77 -22.01 -6.89 -6.87
N SER A 78 -21.77 -7.64 -7.95
CA SER A 78 -21.22 -9.00 -7.86
C SER A 78 -19.82 -9.05 -7.22
N TYR A 79 -19.05 -7.95 -7.28
CA TYR A 79 -17.72 -7.83 -6.68
C TYR A 79 -17.75 -7.38 -5.22
N ILE A 80 -18.87 -6.83 -4.72
CA ILE A 80 -18.99 -6.30 -3.36
C ILE A 80 -18.65 -7.35 -2.28
N PRO A 81 -19.16 -8.60 -2.35
CA PRO A 81 -18.79 -9.63 -1.37
C PRO A 81 -17.29 -9.92 -1.37
N TRP A 82 -16.67 -9.96 -2.56
CA TRP A 82 -15.24 -10.23 -2.73
C TRP A 82 -14.36 -9.10 -2.20
N LEU A 83 -14.74 -7.84 -2.48
CA LEU A 83 -14.07 -6.66 -1.94
C LEU A 83 -14.21 -6.59 -0.42
N THR A 84 -15.41 -6.87 0.11
CA THR A 84 -15.66 -6.91 1.56
C THR A 84 -14.82 -7.99 2.23
N LEU A 85 -14.71 -9.18 1.64
CA LEU A 85 -13.87 -10.26 2.13
C LEU A 85 -12.39 -9.88 2.13
N LEU A 86 -11.90 -9.29 1.03
CA LEU A 86 -10.52 -8.82 0.89
C LEU A 86 -10.19 -7.78 1.97
N TRP A 87 -10.98 -6.71 2.07
CA TRP A 87 -10.75 -5.63 3.05
C TRP A 87 -10.88 -6.14 4.48
N SER A 88 -11.81 -7.05 4.76
CA SER A 88 -11.92 -7.68 6.08
C SER A 88 -10.67 -8.50 6.42
N GLY A 89 -10.12 -9.23 5.43
CA GLY A 89 -8.87 -9.96 5.56
C GLY A 89 -7.67 -9.04 5.81
N GLU A 90 -7.59 -7.92 5.09
CA GLU A 90 -6.56 -6.89 5.29
C GLU A 90 -6.66 -6.27 6.68
N ILE A 91 -7.87 -5.93 7.14
CA ILE A 91 -8.12 -5.44 8.51
C ILE A 91 -7.62 -6.47 9.53
N ALA A 92 -7.99 -7.74 9.37
CA ALA A 92 -7.58 -8.80 10.29
C ALA A 92 -6.06 -8.96 10.34
N LEU A 93 -5.39 -8.94 9.19
CA LEU A 93 -3.94 -9.02 9.08
C LEU A 93 -3.27 -7.80 9.75
N ASN A 94 -3.74 -6.60 9.44
CA ASN A 94 -3.19 -5.36 9.99
C ASN A 94 -3.42 -5.28 11.50
N ALA A 95 -4.59 -5.68 12.00
CA ALA A 95 -4.88 -5.77 13.43
C ALA A 95 -3.97 -6.79 14.13
N PHE A 96 -3.75 -7.96 13.52
CA PHE A 96 -2.84 -8.98 14.03
C PHE A 96 -1.40 -8.46 14.11
N VAL A 97 -0.92 -7.79 13.07
CA VAL A 97 0.42 -7.18 13.03
C VAL A 97 0.53 -6.06 14.07
N LEU A 98 -0.50 -5.23 14.22
CA LEU A 98 -0.55 -4.17 15.21
C LEU A 98 -0.46 -4.72 16.64
N ALA A 99 -1.19 -5.80 16.94
CA ALA A 99 -1.15 -6.49 18.22
C ALA A 99 0.23 -7.13 18.50
N ARG A 100 0.86 -7.73 17.49
CA ARG A 100 2.19 -8.35 17.62
C ARG A 100 3.34 -7.35 17.60
N GLY A 101 3.11 -6.13 17.11
CA GLY A 101 4.10 -5.05 17.01
C GLY A 101 5.21 -5.30 15.98
N LYS A 102 5.14 -6.40 15.22
CA LYS A 102 6.16 -6.79 14.23
C LYS A 102 5.57 -7.60 13.10
N TRP A 103 6.05 -7.35 11.88
CA TRP A 103 5.77 -8.18 10.71
C TRP A 103 6.53 -9.50 10.80
N GLN A 104 5.81 -10.61 10.71
CA GLN A 104 6.39 -11.95 10.60
C GLN A 104 6.53 -12.34 9.12
N PRO A 105 7.47 -13.24 8.76
CA PRO A 105 7.61 -13.70 7.38
C PRO A 105 6.29 -14.23 6.79
N ALA A 106 5.53 -15.01 7.56
CA ALA A 106 4.22 -15.51 7.16
C ALA A 106 3.22 -14.38 6.86
N THR A 107 3.11 -13.38 7.73
CA THR A 107 2.21 -12.23 7.52
C THR A 107 2.57 -11.40 6.28
N ARG A 108 3.85 -11.38 5.88
CA ARG A 108 4.28 -10.71 4.64
C ARG A 108 3.83 -11.46 3.39
N TRP A 109 3.89 -12.79 3.41
CA TRP A 109 3.37 -13.60 2.29
C TRP A 109 1.86 -13.47 2.16
N VAL A 110 1.13 -13.47 3.29
CA VAL A 110 -0.32 -13.25 3.28
C VAL A 110 -0.65 -11.85 2.72
N GLN A 111 0.11 -10.82 3.09
CA GLN A 111 -0.06 -9.47 2.55
C GLN A 111 0.11 -9.43 1.03
N ILE A 112 1.13 -10.12 0.50
CA ILE A 112 1.33 -10.23 -0.96
C ILE A 112 0.15 -10.98 -1.60
N GLY A 113 -0.35 -12.04 -0.97
CA GLY A 113 -1.53 -12.77 -1.43
C GLY A 113 -2.76 -11.87 -1.56
N PHE A 114 -3.07 -11.06 -0.54
CA PHE A 114 -4.17 -10.09 -0.62
C PHE A 114 -3.94 -9.04 -1.71
N GLN A 115 -2.71 -8.56 -1.89
CA GLN A 115 -2.39 -7.63 -2.96
C GLN A 115 -2.61 -8.23 -4.35
N LEU A 116 -2.20 -9.48 -4.57
CA LEU A 116 -2.43 -10.19 -5.83
C LEU A 116 -3.94 -10.42 -6.07
N PHE A 117 -4.68 -10.76 -5.02
CA PHE A 117 -6.13 -10.93 -5.11
C PHE A 117 -6.83 -9.60 -5.48
N SER A 118 -6.41 -8.50 -4.85
CA SER A 118 -6.86 -7.15 -5.17
C SER A 118 -6.62 -6.78 -6.63
N ILE A 119 -5.41 -7.04 -7.15
CA ILE A 119 -5.07 -6.84 -8.57
C ILE A 119 -5.97 -7.69 -9.47
N GLY A 120 -6.25 -8.94 -9.08
CA GLY A 120 -7.14 -9.84 -9.83
C GLY A 120 -8.56 -9.28 -9.95
N ILE A 121 -9.14 -8.81 -8.84
CA ILE A 121 -10.46 -8.17 -8.85
C ILE A 121 -10.44 -6.90 -9.72
N LEU A 122 -9.43 -6.05 -9.55
CA LEU A 122 -9.30 -4.81 -10.29
C LEU A 122 -9.19 -5.05 -11.81
N TYR A 123 -8.42 -6.07 -12.20
CA TYR A 123 -8.29 -6.50 -13.59
C TYR A 123 -9.63 -7.01 -14.16
N GLN A 124 -10.40 -7.78 -13.39
CA GLN A 124 -11.73 -8.22 -13.82
C GLN A 124 -12.71 -7.06 -13.97
N ILE A 125 -12.72 -6.10 -13.04
CA ILE A 125 -13.55 -4.89 -13.16
C ILE A 125 -13.17 -4.11 -14.42
N LEU A 126 -11.87 -4.00 -14.72
CA LEU A 126 -11.37 -3.25 -15.88
C LEU A 126 -11.67 -3.95 -17.22
N SER A 127 -11.61 -5.28 -17.24
CA SER A 127 -11.85 -6.09 -18.45
C SER A 127 -13.33 -6.42 -18.69
N GLY A 128 -14.15 -6.37 -17.64
CA GLY A 128 -15.59 -6.65 -17.70
C GLY A 128 -16.44 -5.49 -18.22
N SER A 129 -17.74 -5.77 -18.42
CA SER A 129 -18.76 -4.76 -18.75
C SER A 129 -19.04 -3.76 -17.63
N ALA A 130 -18.43 -3.96 -16.45
CA ALA A 130 -18.59 -3.13 -15.26
C ALA A 130 -18.12 -1.68 -15.41
N LEU A 131 -17.65 -1.24 -16.59
CA LEU A 131 -17.24 0.14 -16.87
C LEU A 131 -17.87 0.70 -18.17
N MET A 132 -19.01 0.18 -18.63
CA MET A 132 -19.73 0.73 -19.79
C MET A 132 -20.45 2.06 -19.46
N MET A 133 -19.68 3.14 -19.31
CA MET A 133 -20.18 4.51 -19.09
C MET A 133 -20.16 5.34 -20.39
N PRO A 134 -20.84 6.50 -20.41
CA PRO A 134 -20.68 7.49 -21.47
C PRO A 134 -19.21 7.82 -21.73
N ALA A 135 -18.85 7.96 -23.01
CA ALA A 135 -17.46 8.06 -23.50
C ALA A 135 -16.51 8.96 -22.68
N PRO A 136 -16.87 10.20 -22.27
CA PRO A 136 -15.94 11.05 -21.54
C PRO A 136 -15.65 10.56 -20.11
N VAL A 137 -16.66 10.03 -19.41
CA VAL A 137 -16.53 9.54 -18.03
C VAL A 137 -15.82 8.19 -18.01
N ASN A 138 -16.12 7.33 -18.99
CA ASN A 138 -15.51 6.02 -19.14
C ASN A 138 -13.98 6.09 -19.26
N LEU A 139 -13.48 7.02 -20.08
CA LEU A 139 -12.04 7.17 -20.30
C LEU A 139 -11.31 7.61 -19.03
N LEU A 140 -11.91 8.52 -18.24
CA LEU A 140 -11.35 8.97 -16.97
C LEU A 140 -11.29 7.83 -15.94
N ILE A 141 -12.38 7.09 -15.78
CA ILE A 141 -12.46 6.00 -14.81
C ILE A 141 -11.54 4.85 -15.23
N LYS A 142 -11.60 4.40 -16.48
CA LYS A 142 -10.66 3.38 -16.97
C LYS A 142 -9.20 3.82 -16.81
N GLY A 143 -8.89 5.08 -17.09
CA GLY A 143 -7.56 5.65 -16.86
C GLY A 143 -7.13 5.56 -15.39
N ALA A 144 -8.02 5.93 -14.47
CA ALA A 144 -7.76 5.84 -13.03
C ALA A 144 -7.55 4.39 -12.58
N PHE A 145 -8.40 3.46 -13.01
CA PHE A 145 -8.29 2.04 -12.68
C PHE A 145 -7.02 1.41 -13.27
N LEU A 146 -6.63 1.78 -14.50
CA LEU A 146 -5.40 1.30 -15.13
C LEU A 146 -4.14 1.81 -14.40
N LEU A 147 -4.16 3.06 -13.96
CA LEU A 147 -3.10 3.64 -13.14
C LEU A 147 -3.00 2.90 -11.80
N LEU A 148 -4.13 2.69 -11.12
CA LEU A 148 -4.18 1.92 -9.87
C LEU A 148 -3.64 0.50 -10.04
N LEU A 149 -4.01 -0.17 -11.14
CA LEU A 149 -3.55 -1.52 -11.45
C LEU A 149 -2.02 -1.55 -11.65
N THR A 150 -1.49 -0.54 -12.35
CA THR A 150 -0.05 -0.42 -12.61
C THR A 150 0.73 -0.16 -11.33
N VAL A 151 0.28 0.80 -10.50
CA VAL A 151 0.90 1.09 -9.20
C VAL A 151 0.84 -0.15 -8.30
N SER A 152 -0.31 -0.82 -8.26
CA SER A 152 -0.49 -2.04 -7.45
C SER A 152 0.42 -3.18 -7.91
N ALA A 153 0.61 -3.35 -9.23
CA ALA A 153 1.52 -4.34 -9.79
C ALA A 153 2.98 -4.02 -9.45
N LEU A 154 3.41 -2.76 -9.57
CA LEU A 154 4.76 -2.34 -9.19
C LEU A 154 5.03 -2.58 -7.70
N ASP A 155 4.08 -2.24 -6.83
CA ASP A 155 4.20 -2.50 -5.40
C ASP A 155 4.27 -4.00 -5.10
N ALA A 156 3.51 -4.83 -5.81
CA ALA A 156 3.54 -6.28 -5.63
C ALA A 156 4.91 -6.85 -6.03
N ILE A 157 5.46 -6.39 -7.15
CA ILE A 157 6.78 -6.78 -7.64
C ILE A 157 7.86 -6.36 -6.63
N THR A 158 7.86 -5.10 -6.19
CA THR A 158 8.88 -4.60 -5.26
C THR A 158 8.84 -5.31 -3.91
N LYS A 159 7.64 -5.54 -3.35
CA LYS A 159 7.47 -6.29 -2.09
C LYS A 159 7.93 -7.74 -2.24
N SER A 160 7.59 -8.39 -3.35
CA SER A 160 8.01 -9.77 -3.64
C SER A 160 9.53 -9.87 -3.80
N TYR A 161 10.14 -8.98 -4.59
CA TYR A 161 11.59 -8.94 -4.80
C TYR A 161 12.34 -8.72 -3.48
N ARG A 162 11.87 -7.77 -2.65
CA ARG A 162 12.48 -7.50 -1.33
C ARG A 162 12.36 -8.67 -0.36
N LEU A 163 11.32 -9.50 -0.50
CA LEU A 163 11.11 -10.66 0.36
C LEU A 163 12.03 -11.83 -0.03
N ILE A 164 12.26 -12.01 -1.34
CA ILE A 164 13.13 -13.06 -1.89
C ILE A 164 14.61 -12.68 -1.74
N PHE A 165 14.95 -11.42 -2.01
CA PHE A 165 16.29 -10.88 -1.91
C PHE A 165 16.32 -9.83 -0.79
N PRO A 166 16.32 -10.25 0.49
CA PRO A 166 16.49 -9.30 1.58
C PRO A 166 17.82 -8.56 1.38
N PRO A 167 17.85 -7.23 1.52
CA PRO A 167 19.10 -6.49 1.40
C PRO A 167 20.09 -7.05 2.42
N SER A 168 21.27 -7.45 1.95
CA SER A 168 22.35 -7.92 2.80
C SER A 168 22.66 -6.84 3.81
N THR A 169 22.28 -7.05 5.06
CA THR A 169 22.77 -6.22 6.16
C THR A 169 24.28 -6.38 6.15
N PRO A 170 25.09 -5.31 6.04
CA PRO A 170 26.52 -5.44 6.20
C PRO A 170 26.74 -6.07 7.57
N HIS A 171 27.33 -7.27 7.58
CA HIS A 171 27.77 -7.91 8.80
C HIS A 171 28.71 -6.92 9.48
N THR A 172 28.27 -6.34 10.60
CA THR A 172 29.18 -5.74 11.56
C THR A 172 30.09 -6.87 12.01
N GLU A 173 31.21 -6.97 11.31
CA GLU A 173 32.38 -7.74 11.67
C GLU A 173 32.66 -7.44 13.14
N LYS A 174 32.39 -8.44 13.99
CA LYS A 174 32.76 -8.37 15.39
C LYS A 174 34.28 -8.49 15.41
N PHE A 175 34.97 -7.36 15.37
CA PHE A 175 36.34 -7.28 15.83
C PHE A 175 36.32 -7.40 17.36
N VAL A 176 36.44 -8.63 17.86
CA VAL A 176 36.97 -8.95 19.20
C VAL A 176 37.92 -10.12 19.02
#